data_AF-E9UNA7-F1
#
_entry.id   AF-E9UNA7-F1
#
_cell.length_a   1.000
_cell.length_b   1.000
_cell.length_c   1.000
_cell.angle_alpha   90.00
_cell.angle_beta   90.00
_cell.angle_gamma   90.00
#
_symmetry.space_group_name_H-M   'P 1'
#
loop_
_entity.id
_entity.type
_entity.pdbx_description
1 polymer ?
#
loop_
_entity_poly.entity_id
_entity_poly.type
_entity_poly.pdbx_seq_one_letter_code
_entity_poly.pdbx_strand_id
1 'polypeptide(L)'
;MVSTTFAALARRFRTPLRDLPGTNVLLPSLGYFGGIEANRLAIGVRGPVSSIRMHVPDDVEGQVDLRGIELYDGGVRVPVERGNAEITQSSVAPTQPAGADPFTYGTLRTTKEKGAWWSVTFREPIAADEVRVYNRRDRWGDRSRRLSVEVTPADHGQPTVFTVDSDAVIADTLRVLSRITGLRVDKSVLRTADGARATRREILDTLARRAGEGLLTADAEEQRLLASVLPTRLPAQRTLSDAAWQLLGHLLAAERLRVHGTATSMMAFSGVLRSRDELGRLEREVNRASEILGGEQSVVTRHGLRDLGLLRKRSKEYVTAIVRATEMLSGLGQDAMLAYGTLLGVVREGDFLAHDDDVDMLTPIHAPSLEEGRAMLGDLHERITAQGWSVHRPGGGMNFHVRDPETGLHIDVFPMIVGGEKTSLHMEQMVIRPIDTTLLLPSVGQTFKGAEVRVPADPEGFLEERYGTTWRTPDPFHDWPWTLTD
;
A
#
# COMPACT_ATOMS: atom_id res chain seq x y z
N MET A 1 12.32 9.52 -39.05
CA MET A 1 13.68 8.98 -39.36
C MET A 1 14.47 9.08 -38.07
N VAL A 2 14.87 8.01 -37.38
CA VAL A 2 15.65 6.85 -37.85
C VAL A 2 15.08 5.56 -37.28
N SER A 3 14.91 4.58 -38.16
CA SER A 3 14.67 3.18 -37.87
C SER A 3 16.00 2.52 -37.47
N THR A 4 15.99 1.67 -36.44
CA THR A 4 16.88 0.51 -36.41
C THR A 4 16.25 -0.63 -35.63
N THR A 5 16.07 -1.71 -36.37
CA THR A 5 15.68 -3.08 -36.06
C THR A 5 16.48 -3.70 -34.92
N PHE A 6 15.86 -4.54 -34.10
CA PHE A 6 16.58 -5.63 -33.44
C PHE A 6 15.76 -6.91 -33.53
N ALA A 7 16.40 -7.96 -34.02
CA ALA A 7 16.06 -9.33 -33.74
C ALA A 7 17.36 -10.01 -33.29
N ALA A 8 17.35 -10.61 -32.08
CA ALA A 8 18.22 -11.72 -31.70
C ALA A 8 17.87 -12.23 -30.29
N LEU A 9 17.48 -13.51 -30.25
CA LEU A 9 17.81 -14.57 -29.28
C LEU A 9 18.20 -14.17 -27.84
N ALA A 10 17.44 -14.73 -26.88
CA ALA A 10 17.73 -14.86 -25.44
C ALA A 10 18.89 -13.99 -24.91
N ARG A 11 18.58 -12.75 -24.52
CA ARG A 11 19.56 -11.82 -23.93
C ARG A 11 19.46 -11.86 -22.40
N ARG A 12 20.50 -12.38 -21.75
CA ARG A 12 20.87 -11.93 -20.40
C ARG A 12 21.15 -10.43 -20.49
N PHE A 13 20.31 -9.59 -19.88
CA PHE A 13 20.50 -8.14 -19.85
C PHE A 13 21.87 -7.84 -19.26
N ARG A 14 22.75 -7.20 -20.04
CA ARG A 14 24.03 -6.73 -19.53
C ARG A 14 23.75 -5.61 -18.53
N THR A 15 24.21 -5.79 -17.30
CA THR A 15 24.15 -4.79 -16.23
C THR A 15 25.54 -4.34 -15.75
N PRO A 16 26.55 -4.11 -16.64
CA PRO A 16 27.89 -3.75 -16.19
C PRO A 16 27.90 -2.44 -15.39
N LEU A 17 26.96 -1.52 -15.61
CA LEU A 17 26.84 -0.34 -14.77
C LEU A 17 26.37 -0.69 -13.36
N ARG A 18 25.49 -1.69 -13.21
CA ARG A 18 25.05 -2.16 -11.89
C ARG A 18 26.21 -2.70 -11.05
N ASP A 19 27.13 -3.40 -11.69
CA ASP A 19 28.27 -4.04 -11.02
C ASP A 19 29.40 -3.05 -10.68
N LEU A 20 29.28 -1.78 -11.08
CA LEU A 20 30.26 -0.76 -10.72
C LEU A 20 30.19 -0.45 -9.20
N PRO A 21 31.35 -0.26 -8.53
CA PRO A 21 31.40 -0.07 -7.07
C PRO A 21 30.58 1.10 -6.54
N GLY A 22 30.43 2.16 -7.34
CA GLY A 22 29.71 3.37 -6.97
C GLY A 22 28.19 3.27 -7.15
N THR A 23 27.67 2.26 -7.85
CA THR A 23 26.24 2.23 -8.22
C THR A 23 25.33 2.07 -7.01
N ASN A 24 25.57 1.08 -6.16
CA ASN A 24 24.81 0.92 -4.92
C ASN A 24 25.09 2.03 -3.89
N VAL A 25 26.19 2.76 -4.05
CA VAL A 25 26.52 3.90 -3.17
C VAL A 25 25.74 5.14 -3.57
N LEU A 26 25.65 5.43 -4.88
CA LEU A 26 24.90 6.55 -5.42
C LEU A 26 23.38 6.29 -5.38
N LEU A 27 22.98 5.08 -5.76
CA LEU A 27 21.58 4.65 -5.95
C LEU A 27 21.26 3.47 -5.01
N PRO A 28 21.25 3.66 -3.68
CA PRO A 28 21.04 2.58 -2.70
C PRO A 28 19.68 1.86 -2.83
N SER A 29 18.73 2.47 -3.53
CA SER A 29 17.43 1.86 -3.83
C SER A 29 17.18 1.68 -5.33
N LEU A 30 18.24 1.51 -6.13
CA LEU A 30 18.12 1.14 -7.54
C LEU A 30 17.20 -0.07 -7.74
N GLY A 31 16.30 0.02 -8.72
CA GLY A 31 15.30 -1.00 -9.02
C GLY A 31 14.03 -0.93 -8.17
N TYR A 32 13.94 0.03 -7.24
CA TYR A 32 12.73 0.22 -6.46
C TYR A 32 11.58 0.79 -7.31
N PHE A 33 10.38 0.26 -7.06
CA PHE A 33 9.09 0.79 -7.48
C PHE A 33 8.06 0.42 -6.41
N GLY A 34 7.00 1.22 -6.27
CA GLY A 34 5.98 1.03 -5.24
C GLY A 34 4.85 0.06 -5.63
N GLY A 35 3.89 -0.08 -4.72
CA GLY A 35 2.69 -0.91 -4.85
C GLY A 35 1.37 -0.14 -4.95
N ILE A 36 1.45 1.16 -5.26
CA ILE A 36 0.33 2.11 -5.23
C ILE A 36 0.18 2.76 -6.60
N GLU A 37 -0.97 3.38 -6.87
CA GLU A 37 -1.19 4.06 -8.15
C GLU A 37 -0.17 5.19 -8.34
N ALA A 38 0.15 5.95 -7.28
CA ALA A 38 1.16 6.99 -7.39
C ALA A 38 2.56 6.41 -7.74
N ASN A 39 2.90 5.21 -7.31
CA ASN A 39 4.24 4.66 -7.46
C ASN A 39 4.11 3.18 -7.80
N ARG A 40 4.20 2.92 -9.10
CA ARG A 40 4.08 1.61 -9.74
C ARG A 40 5.12 1.53 -10.86
N LEU A 41 5.34 0.33 -11.38
CA LEU A 41 6.05 0.18 -12.64
C LEU A 41 5.04 0.22 -13.80
N ALA A 42 5.23 1.13 -14.74
CA ALA A 42 4.41 1.27 -15.94
C ALA A 42 5.27 0.97 -17.17
N ILE A 43 4.82 0.06 -18.03
CA ILE A 43 5.56 -0.43 -19.19
C ILE A 43 4.67 -0.21 -20.42
N GLY A 44 5.08 0.71 -21.29
CA GLY A 44 4.43 0.90 -22.58
C GLY A 44 4.65 -0.30 -23.49
N VAL A 45 3.59 -0.78 -24.13
CA VAL A 45 3.60 -1.95 -25.02
C VAL A 45 2.98 -1.59 -26.36
N ARG A 46 3.25 -2.40 -27.40
CA ARG A 46 2.76 -2.15 -28.76
C ARG A 46 1.85 -3.28 -29.20
N GLY A 47 0.58 -2.94 -29.39
CA GLY A 47 -0.44 -3.87 -29.88
C GLY A 47 -0.94 -4.83 -28.80
N PRO A 48 -1.87 -5.73 -29.17
CA PRO A 48 -2.48 -6.64 -28.22
C PRO A 48 -1.46 -7.54 -27.53
N VAL A 49 -1.63 -7.75 -26.22
CA VAL A 49 -0.74 -8.54 -25.36
C VAL A 49 -1.19 -9.99 -25.35
N SER A 50 -0.28 -10.91 -25.68
CA SER A 50 -0.52 -12.36 -25.65
C SER A 50 -0.01 -13.02 -24.38
N SER A 51 1.10 -12.55 -23.82
CA SER A 51 1.62 -13.06 -22.55
C SER A 51 2.45 -12.03 -21.80
N ILE A 52 2.53 -12.20 -20.48
CA ILE A 52 3.40 -11.42 -19.60
C ILE A 52 4.21 -12.41 -18.75
N ARG A 53 5.53 -12.27 -18.75
CA ARG A 53 6.45 -13.02 -17.90
C ARG A 53 7.16 -12.08 -16.96
N MET A 54 7.28 -12.48 -15.70
CA MET A 54 7.98 -11.76 -14.65
C MET A 54 9.02 -12.69 -14.05
N HIS A 55 10.26 -12.22 -13.93
CA HIS A 55 11.33 -13.08 -13.41
C HIS A 55 12.44 -12.28 -12.76
N VAL A 56 13.16 -12.95 -11.86
CA VAL A 56 14.49 -12.50 -11.42
C VAL A 56 15.57 -13.15 -12.31
N PRO A 57 16.81 -12.62 -12.37
CA PRO A 57 17.88 -13.24 -13.15
C PRO A 57 18.16 -14.68 -12.69
N ASP A 58 18.49 -15.56 -13.63
CA ASP A 58 18.66 -17.00 -13.40
C ASP A 58 19.73 -17.33 -12.33
N ASP A 59 20.75 -16.47 -12.19
CA ASP A 59 21.83 -16.63 -11.24
C ASP A 59 21.60 -15.92 -9.90
N VAL A 60 20.47 -15.21 -9.76
CA VAL A 60 20.10 -14.45 -8.57
C VAL A 60 19.07 -15.24 -7.77
N GLU A 61 19.38 -15.50 -6.51
CA GLU A 61 18.39 -16.00 -5.55
C GLU A 61 17.41 -14.87 -5.20
N GLY A 62 16.13 -15.08 -5.49
CA GLY A 62 15.08 -14.08 -5.31
C GLY A 62 13.70 -14.72 -5.35
N GLN A 63 12.67 -13.89 -5.45
CA GLN A 63 11.29 -14.33 -5.57
C GLN A 63 10.51 -13.28 -6.36
N VAL A 64 9.47 -13.71 -7.09
CA VAL A 64 8.45 -12.80 -7.60
C VAL A 64 7.40 -12.68 -6.50
N ASP A 65 7.33 -11.51 -5.86
CA ASP A 65 6.44 -11.23 -4.73
C ASP A 65 5.79 -9.88 -4.94
N LEU A 66 4.64 -9.88 -5.61
CA LEU A 66 3.98 -8.69 -6.15
C LEU A 66 2.54 -8.61 -5.66
N ARG A 67 2.00 -7.39 -5.62
CA ARG A 67 0.60 -7.16 -5.27
C ARG A 67 -0.35 -7.56 -6.40
N GLY A 68 0.07 -7.36 -7.64
CA GLY A 68 -0.72 -7.71 -8.82
C GLY A 68 -0.31 -6.92 -10.05
N ILE A 69 -1.05 -7.14 -11.13
CA ILE A 69 -0.82 -6.53 -12.45
C ILE A 69 -2.12 -6.01 -13.02
N GLU A 70 -2.03 -4.98 -13.86
CA GLU A 70 -3.16 -4.45 -14.59
C GLU A 70 -2.73 -4.10 -16.03
N LEU A 71 -3.68 -4.21 -16.96
CA LEU A 71 -3.50 -3.78 -18.35
C LEU A 71 -4.38 -2.55 -18.60
N TYR A 72 -3.87 -1.62 -19.38
CA TYR A 72 -4.54 -0.37 -19.75
C TYR A 72 -4.49 -0.17 -21.26
N ASP A 73 -5.53 0.48 -21.79
CA ASP A 73 -5.64 0.94 -23.16
C ASP A 73 -6.18 2.37 -23.16
N GLY A 74 -5.42 3.33 -23.70
CA GLY A 74 -5.81 4.74 -23.71
C GLY A 74 -6.02 5.32 -22.30
N GLY A 75 -5.33 4.78 -21.29
CA GLY A 75 -5.48 5.17 -19.89
C GLY A 75 -6.69 4.58 -19.17
N VAL A 76 -7.48 3.72 -19.83
CA VAL A 76 -8.59 2.98 -19.20
C VAL A 76 -8.14 1.58 -18.85
N ARG A 77 -8.45 1.12 -17.63
CA ARG A 77 -8.15 -0.24 -17.19
C ARG A 77 -8.96 -1.24 -18.02
N VAL A 78 -8.28 -2.21 -18.61
CA VAL A 78 -8.90 -3.31 -19.34
C VAL A 78 -9.17 -4.45 -18.36
N PRO A 79 -10.45 -4.83 -18.11
CA PRO A 79 -10.76 -5.94 -17.23
C PRO A 79 -10.27 -7.25 -17.86
N VAL A 80 -9.62 -8.08 -17.06
CA VAL A 80 -9.18 -9.41 -17.47
C VAL A 80 -9.90 -10.45 -16.64
N GLU A 81 -10.71 -11.26 -17.31
CA GLU A 81 -11.35 -12.40 -16.66
C GLU A 81 -10.33 -13.51 -16.41
N ARG A 82 -10.31 -14.06 -15.18
CA ARG A 82 -9.41 -15.16 -14.82
C ARG A 82 -9.51 -16.36 -15.79
N GLY A 83 -10.69 -16.61 -16.34
CA GLY A 83 -10.96 -17.68 -17.32
C GLY A 83 -10.26 -17.49 -18.66
N ASN A 84 -9.86 -16.26 -19.02
CA ASN A 84 -9.08 -15.97 -20.23
C ASN A 84 -7.56 -16.09 -20.01
N ALA A 85 -7.11 -16.44 -18.79
CA ALA A 85 -5.71 -16.41 -18.43
C ALA A 85 -5.20 -17.78 -17.95
N GLU A 86 -4.19 -18.32 -18.61
CA GLU A 86 -3.40 -19.45 -18.12
C GLU A 86 -2.20 -18.92 -17.34
N ILE A 87 -2.11 -19.26 -16.05
CA ILE A 87 -1.02 -18.80 -15.17
C ILE A 87 -0.12 -19.96 -14.82
N THR A 88 1.18 -19.76 -14.96
CA THR A 88 2.22 -20.70 -14.53
C THR A 88 3.28 -19.96 -13.74
N GLN A 89 3.96 -20.66 -12.83
CA GLN A 89 5.06 -20.09 -12.05
C GLN A 89 6.05 -21.19 -11.67
N SER A 90 7.30 -20.79 -11.38
CA SER A 90 8.37 -21.71 -11.00
C SER A 90 8.04 -22.47 -9.71
N SER A 91 7.38 -21.80 -8.77
CA SER A 91 6.99 -22.35 -7.48
C SER A 91 5.84 -21.55 -6.87
N VAL A 92 5.13 -22.13 -5.90
CA VAL A 92 4.07 -21.46 -5.14
C VAL A 92 4.54 -21.32 -3.69
N ALA A 93 4.62 -20.11 -3.16
CA ALA A 93 4.96 -19.93 -1.75
C ALA A 93 3.85 -20.44 -0.83
N PRO A 94 4.17 -21.05 0.33
CA PRO A 94 3.16 -21.47 1.31
C PRO A 94 2.26 -20.33 1.81
N THR A 95 2.74 -19.09 1.70
CA THR A 95 2.04 -17.88 2.13
C THR A 95 1.29 -17.19 0.99
N GLN A 96 1.25 -17.77 -0.22
CA GLN A 96 0.38 -17.31 -1.30
C GLN A 96 -1.06 -17.74 -0.98
N PRO A 97 -2.05 -16.83 -1.03
CA PRO A 97 -3.45 -17.20 -0.81
C PRO A 97 -3.94 -18.23 -1.84
N ALA A 98 -4.74 -19.20 -1.39
CA ALA A 98 -5.41 -20.15 -2.27
C ALA A 98 -6.34 -19.40 -3.24
N GLY A 99 -6.30 -19.74 -4.52
CA GLY A 99 -7.12 -19.07 -5.54
C GLY A 99 -6.70 -17.62 -5.87
N ALA A 100 -5.48 -17.21 -5.51
CA ALA A 100 -4.98 -15.88 -5.82
C ALA A 100 -5.13 -15.53 -7.31
N ASP A 101 -5.81 -14.41 -7.57
CA ASP A 101 -5.99 -13.85 -8.90
C ASP A 101 -5.16 -12.55 -9.01
N PRO A 102 -4.14 -12.51 -9.89
CA PRO A 102 -3.26 -11.36 -10.01
C PRO A 102 -3.97 -10.10 -10.55
N PHE A 103 -5.17 -10.25 -11.13
CA PHE A 103 -5.95 -9.15 -11.70
C PHE A 103 -6.91 -8.50 -10.70
N THR A 104 -7.15 -9.10 -9.54
CA THR A 104 -8.01 -8.57 -8.47
C THR A 104 -7.20 -8.19 -7.22
N TYR A 105 -5.91 -7.89 -7.39
CA TYR A 105 -4.93 -7.68 -6.32
C TYR A 105 -4.88 -8.84 -5.31
N GLY A 106 -4.72 -10.06 -5.80
CA GLY A 106 -4.29 -11.21 -5.01
C GLY A 106 -2.77 -11.35 -5.10
N THR A 107 -2.07 -11.29 -3.96
CA THR A 107 -0.61 -11.41 -3.92
C THR A 107 -0.11 -12.63 -4.68
N LEU A 108 0.77 -12.39 -5.63
CA LEU A 108 1.49 -13.39 -6.41
C LEU A 108 2.83 -13.62 -5.74
N ARG A 109 3.13 -14.87 -5.36
CA ARG A 109 4.32 -15.18 -4.57
C ARG A 109 4.93 -16.53 -4.91
N THR A 110 6.10 -16.50 -5.54
CA THR A 110 6.97 -17.67 -5.65
C THR A 110 7.71 -17.92 -4.35
N THR A 111 8.23 -19.13 -4.15
CA THR A 111 9.26 -19.36 -3.11
C THR A 111 10.52 -18.55 -3.45
N LYS A 112 11.40 -18.42 -2.46
CA LYS A 112 12.73 -17.85 -2.69
C LYS A 112 13.61 -18.92 -3.33
N GLU A 113 14.02 -18.68 -4.58
CA GLU A 113 14.81 -19.61 -5.39
C GLU A 113 15.65 -18.85 -6.43
N LYS A 114 16.59 -19.55 -7.08
CA LYS A 114 17.38 -18.96 -8.18
C LYS A 114 16.52 -18.88 -9.44
N GLY A 115 16.47 -17.71 -10.07
CA GLY A 115 15.71 -17.53 -11.32
C GLY A 115 14.20 -17.70 -11.15
N ALA A 116 13.66 -17.37 -9.97
CA ALA A 116 12.22 -17.41 -9.72
C ALA A 116 11.43 -16.66 -10.80
N TRP A 117 10.34 -17.24 -11.28
CA TRP A 117 9.54 -16.65 -12.35
C TRP A 117 8.06 -16.94 -12.22
N TRP A 118 7.27 -16.06 -12.82
CA TRP A 118 5.83 -16.15 -12.98
C TRP A 118 5.45 -15.74 -14.39
N SER A 119 4.41 -16.36 -14.96
CA SER A 119 3.94 -16.05 -16.31
C SER A 119 2.42 -16.16 -16.40
N VAL A 120 1.84 -15.32 -17.25
CA VAL A 120 0.47 -15.46 -17.73
C VAL A 120 0.44 -15.46 -19.25
N THR A 121 -0.34 -16.36 -19.82
CA THR A 121 -0.68 -16.40 -21.25
C THR A 121 -2.19 -16.19 -21.39
N PHE A 122 -2.58 -15.28 -22.28
CA PHE A 122 -3.98 -15.00 -22.56
C PHE A 122 -4.48 -15.90 -23.70
N ARG A 123 -5.65 -16.53 -23.52
CA ARG A 123 -6.25 -17.36 -24.55
C ARG A 123 -6.68 -16.51 -25.74
N GLU A 124 -7.25 -15.35 -25.44
CA GLU A 124 -7.50 -14.27 -26.39
C GLU A 124 -6.60 -13.07 -26.05
N PRO A 125 -5.80 -12.57 -27.00
CA PRO A 125 -4.94 -11.42 -26.74
C PRO A 125 -5.70 -10.19 -26.26
N ILE A 126 -5.13 -9.49 -25.28
CA ILE A 126 -5.75 -8.33 -24.65
C ILE A 126 -5.27 -7.05 -25.34
N ALA A 127 -6.18 -6.24 -25.87
CA ALA A 127 -5.83 -4.92 -26.36
C ALA A 127 -5.33 -4.06 -25.19
N ALA A 128 -4.08 -3.62 -25.24
CA ALA A 128 -3.46 -2.78 -24.22
C ALA A 128 -2.28 -1.99 -24.82
N ASP A 129 -2.07 -0.78 -24.33
CA ASP A 129 -0.90 0.05 -24.63
C ASP A 129 0.04 0.21 -23.43
N GLU A 130 -0.39 -0.23 -22.24
CA GLU A 130 0.39 -0.18 -21.00
C GLU A 130 0.13 -1.39 -20.10
N VAL A 131 1.21 -1.94 -19.55
CA VAL A 131 1.17 -2.93 -18.45
C VAL A 131 1.66 -2.26 -17.18
N ARG A 132 0.84 -2.30 -16.13
CA ARG A 132 1.18 -1.80 -14.79
C ARG A 132 1.48 -2.96 -13.86
N VAL A 133 2.60 -2.86 -13.16
CA VAL A 133 3.04 -3.83 -12.16
C VAL A 133 3.09 -3.14 -10.81
N TYR A 134 2.38 -3.72 -9.85
CA TYR A 134 2.32 -3.19 -8.49
C TYR A 134 3.16 -4.05 -7.56
N ASN A 135 4.17 -3.43 -6.97
CA ASN A 135 4.97 -4.07 -5.95
C ASN A 135 4.15 -4.29 -4.66
N ARG A 136 4.75 -4.95 -3.67
CA ARG A 136 4.16 -4.99 -2.32
C ARG A 136 4.02 -3.59 -1.75
N ARG A 137 2.97 -3.40 -0.94
CA ARG A 137 2.74 -2.18 -0.17
C ARG A 137 3.40 -2.18 1.21
N ASP A 138 4.19 -3.21 1.51
CA ASP A 138 4.80 -3.39 2.83
C ASP A 138 6.33 -3.25 2.78
N ARG A 139 6.98 -3.55 3.91
CA ARG A 139 8.43 -3.48 4.09
C ARG A 139 9.26 -4.40 3.17
N TRP A 140 8.62 -5.30 2.43
CA TRP A 140 9.28 -6.30 1.61
C TRP A 140 9.32 -5.94 0.12
N GLY A 141 8.92 -4.72 -0.25
CA GLY A 141 8.99 -4.24 -1.64
C GLY A 141 10.43 -4.20 -2.20
N ASP A 142 11.46 -4.21 -1.36
CA ASP A 142 12.87 -4.28 -1.79
C ASP A 142 13.24 -5.59 -2.50
N ARG A 143 12.46 -6.67 -2.30
CA ARG A 143 12.67 -7.97 -2.95
C ARG A 143 12.56 -7.90 -4.48
N SER A 144 11.78 -6.96 -5.00
CA SER A 144 11.50 -6.81 -6.44
C SER A 144 12.54 -5.98 -7.20
N ARG A 145 13.65 -5.57 -6.56
CA ARG A 145 14.69 -4.71 -7.15
C ARG A 145 15.50 -5.33 -8.29
N ARG A 146 15.30 -6.61 -8.56
CA ARG A 146 15.93 -7.36 -9.66
C ARG A 146 14.89 -7.84 -10.68
N LEU A 147 13.65 -7.35 -10.59
CA LEU A 147 12.56 -7.81 -11.44
C LEU A 147 12.79 -7.43 -12.90
N SER A 148 12.57 -8.39 -13.79
CA SER A 148 12.38 -8.18 -15.21
C SER A 148 10.96 -8.54 -15.58
N VAL A 149 10.36 -7.74 -16.46
CA VAL A 149 9.02 -7.94 -16.99
C VAL A 149 9.13 -8.01 -18.51
N GLU A 150 8.69 -9.12 -19.08
CA GLU A 150 8.64 -9.37 -20.51
C GLU A 150 7.17 -9.40 -20.94
N VAL A 151 6.83 -8.61 -21.95
CA VAL A 151 5.48 -8.56 -22.52
C VAL A 151 5.54 -8.97 -23.98
N THR A 152 4.88 -10.08 -24.31
CA THR A 152 4.84 -10.63 -25.66
C THR A 152 3.63 -10.10 -26.40
N PRO A 153 3.79 -9.53 -27.61
CA PRO A 153 2.67 -9.11 -28.44
C PRO A 153 1.95 -10.30 -29.10
N ALA A 154 0.73 -10.08 -29.59
CA ALA A 154 -0.09 -11.08 -30.26
C ALA A 154 0.43 -11.49 -31.65
N ASP A 155 1.17 -10.60 -32.31
CA ASP A 155 1.75 -10.84 -33.64
C ASP A 155 3.02 -11.71 -33.60
N HIS A 156 3.35 -12.29 -32.43
CA HIS A 156 4.59 -13.03 -32.18
C HIS A 156 5.86 -12.22 -32.48
N GLY A 157 5.77 -10.88 -32.45
CA GLY A 157 6.90 -9.98 -32.51
C GLY A 157 7.84 -10.10 -31.30
N GLN A 158 8.93 -9.32 -31.32
CA GLN A 158 9.89 -9.33 -30.22
C GLN A 158 9.22 -8.84 -28.92
N PRO A 159 9.36 -9.57 -27.80
CA PRO A 159 8.82 -9.11 -26.51
C PRO A 159 9.40 -7.75 -26.10
N THR A 160 8.55 -6.90 -25.52
CA THR A 160 8.99 -5.72 -24.79
C THR A 160 9.53 -6.17 -23.45
N VAL A 161 10.79 -5.88 -23.15
CA VAL A 161 11.40 -6.29 -21.87
C VAL A 161 11.87 -5.08 -21.09
N PHE A 162 11.45 -5.01 -19.84
CA PHE A 162 11.84 -3.98 -18.90
C PHE A 162 12.45 -4.61 -17.65
N THR A 163 13.70 -4.24 -17.35
CA THR A 163 14.41 -4.66 -16.14
C THR A 163 14.64 -3.44 -15.25
N VAL A 164 14.13 -3.50 -14.02
CA VAL A 164 14.05 -2.34 -13.11
C VAL A 164 15.41 -1.76 -12.72
N ASP A 165 16.48 -2.53 -12.87
CA ASP A 165 17.86 -2.18 -12.54
C ASP A 165 18.83 -2.29 -13.73
N SER A 166 18.31 -2.20 -14.96
CA SER A 166 19.12 -2.22 -16.17
C SER A 166 20.05 -1.02 -16.32
N ASP A 167 21.06 -1.15 -17.19
CA ASP A 167 21.93 -0.03 -17.60
C ASP A 167 21.14 1.15 -18.15
N ALA A 168 20.01 0.91 -18.84
CA ALA A 168 19.11 1.95 -19.32
C ALA A 168 18.50 2.72 -18.16
N VAL A 169 17.92 2.02 -17.17
CA VAL A 169 17.37 2.68 -15.97
C VAL A 169 18.45 3.45 -15.21
N ILE A 170 19.67 2.92 -15.09
CA ILE A 170 20.79 3.63 -14.48
C ILE A 170 21.10 4.91 -15.26
N ALA A 171 21.30 4.81 -16.58
CA ALA A 171 21.60 5.97 -17.43
C ALA A 171 20.51 7.05 -17.35
N ASP A 172 19.24 6.62 -17.34
CA ASP A 172 18.08 7.50 -17.24
C ASP A 172 18.03 8.20 -15.88
N THR A 173 18.30 7.46 -14.80
CA THR A 173 18.43 8.03 -13.46
C THR A 173 19.53 9.10 -13.42
N LEU A 174 20.73 8.82 -13.94
CA LEU A 174 21.83 9.79 -13.95
C LEU A 174 21.50 11.05 -14.77
N ARG A 175 20.76 10.89 -15.88
CA ARG A 175 20.27 12.00 -16.71
C ARG A 175 19.24 12.85 -15.99
N VAL A 176 18.27 12.24 -15.30
CA VAL A 176 17.29 12.96 -14.47
C VAL A 176 18.00 13.72 -13.35
N LEU A 177 18.93 13.07 -12.64
CA LEU A 177 19.71 13.70 -11.59
C LEU A 177 20.52 14.88 -12.14
N SER A 178 21.21 14.73 -13.27
CA SER A 178 21.96 15.83 -13.89
C SER A 178 21.06 17.00 -14.28
N ARG A 179 19.90 16.73 -14.90
CA ARG A 179 18.97 17.76 -15.36
C ARG A 179 18.36 18.54 -14.20
N ILE A 180 17.88 17.84 -13.17
CA ILE A 180 17.21 18.48 -12.03
C ILE A 180 18.23 19.22 -11.17
N THR A 181 19.39 18.62 -10.88
CA THR A 181 20.38 19.26 -10.01
C THR A 181 21.20 20.35 -10.71
N GLY A 182 21.46 20.20 -12.01
CA GLY A 182 22.45 20.99 -12.76
C GLY A 182 23.88 20.48 -12.59
N LEU A 183 24.09 19.40 -11.82
CA LEU A 183 25.39 18.76 -11.63
C LEU A 183 25.72 17.86 -12.82
N ARG A 184 27.01 17.65 -13.08
CA ARG A 184 27.47 16.65 -14.05
C ARG A 184 27.46 15.27 -13.40
N VAL A 185 26.38 14.52 -13.58
CA VAL A 185 26.23 13.15 -13.06
C VAL A 185 26.25 12.17 -14.24
N ASP A 186 27.42 11.69 -14.62
CA ASP A 186 27.59 10.72 -15.70
C ASP A 186 28.17 9.38 -15.18
N LYS A 187 28.19 8.34 -16.02
CA LYS A 187 28.64 6.99 -15.62
C LYS A 187 30.03 6.94 -14.97
N SER A 188 30.88 7.95 -15.16
CA SER A 188 32.20 8.00 -14.51
C SER A 188 32.13 8.08 -12.99
N VAL A 189 31.06 8.69 -12.43
CA VAL A 189 30.87 8.79 -10.98
C VAL A 189 30.67 7.43 -10.32
N LEU A 190 30.22 6.44 -11.10
CA LEU A 190 29.95 5.09 -10.63
C LEU A 190 31.22 4.24 -10.47
N ARG A 191 32.36 4.67 -11.03
CA ARG A 191 33.59 3.87 -11.06
C ARG A 191 34.18 3.58 -9.68
N THR A 192 33.96 4.46 -8.70
CA THR A 192 34.49 4.32 -7.34
C THR A 192 33.41 4.58 -6.31
N ALA A 193 33.48 3.88 -5.17
CA ALA A 193 32.54 4.08 -4.07
C ALA A 193 32.67 5.49 -3.46
N ASP A 194 33.89 6.02 -3.33
CA ASP A 194 34.13 7.32 -2.71
C ASP A 194 33.64 8.48 -3.56
N GLY A 195 33.92 8.44 -4.88
CA GLY A 195 33.40 9.43 -5.83
C GLY A 195 31.87 9.45 -5.85
N ALA A 196 31.25 8.25 -5.89
CA ALA A 196 29.80 8.12 -5.81
C ALA A 196 29.23 8.66 -4.49
N ARG A 197 29.90 8.41 -3.35
CA ARG A 197 29.48 8.91 -2.04
C ARG A 197 29.54 10.44 -1.96
N ALA A 198 30.61 11.05 -2.47
CA ALA A 198 30.75 12.50 -2.53
C ALA A 198 29.66 13.12 -3.41
N THR A 199 29.51 12.60 -4.63
CA THR A 199 28.49 13.04 -5.59
C THR A 199 27.07 12.89 -5.03
N ARG A 200 26.77 11.77 -4.36
CA ARG A 200 25.46 11.56 -3.74
C ARG A 200 25.12 12.60 -2.69
N ARG A 201 26.09 13.02 -1.88
CA ARG A 201 25.85 14.09 -0.88
C ARG A 201 25.45 15.40 -1.57
N GLU A 202 26.21 15.81 -2.58
CA GLU A 202 25.95 17.03 -3.34
C GLU A 202 24.59 16.98 -4.08
N ILE A 203 24.24 15.82 -4.63
CA ILE A 203 22.92 15.58 -5.23
C ILE A 203 21.82 15.73 -4.20
N LEU A 204 21.92 15.09 -3.03
CA LEU A 204 20.90 15.17 -1.99
C LEU A 204 20.71 16.60 -1.51
N ASP A 205 21.81 17.32 -1.24
CA ASP A 205 21.76 18.72 -0.79
C ASP A 205 21.10 19.62 -1.85
N THR A 206 21.42 19.40 -3.13
CA THR A 206 20.82 20.16 -4.24
C THR A 206 19.35 19.84 -4.45
N LEU A 207 18.96 18.55 -4.39
CA LEU A 207 17.57 18.12 -4.51
C LEU A 207 16.74 18.65 -3.33
N ALA A 208 17.26 18.61 -2.11
CA ALA A 208 16.58 19.14 -0.94
C ALA A 208 16.35 20.65 -1.04
N ARG A 209 17.35 21.42 -1.50
CA ARG A 209 17.18 22.86 -1.76
C ARG A 209 16.10 23.12 -2.81
N ARG A 210 16.13 22.41 -3.94
CA ARG A 210 15.14 22.57 -5.02
C ARG A 210 13.74 22.11 -4.62
N ALA A 211 13.62 21.07 -3.79
CA ALA A 211 12.36 20.66 -3.18
C ALA A 211 11.74 21.80 -2.34
N GLY A 212 12.59 22.62 -1.71
CA GLY A 212 12.20 23.86 -1.04
C GLY A 212 11.62 24.95 -1.95
N GLU A 213 11.81 24.85 -3.26
CA GLU A 213 11.40 25.84 -4.27
C GLU A 213 10.13 25.42 -5.03
N GLY A 214 9.73 24.15 -4.94
CA GLY A 214 8.56 23.62 -5.64
C GLY A 214 8.74 22.17 -6.08
N LEU A 215 7.84 21.71 -6.96
CA LEU A 215 7.84 20.33 -7.46
C LEU A 215 9.09 20.05 -8.32
N LEU A 216 9.92 19.08 -7.89
CA LEU A 216 11.12 18.66 -8.62
C LEU A 216 10.84 18.19 -10.06
N THR A 217 9.73 17.47 -10.26
CA THR A 217 9.24 17.02 -11.57
C THR A 217 7.79 16.55 -11.46
N ALA A 218 7.00 16.81 -12.51
CA ALA A 218 5.62 16.31 -12.62
C ALA A 218 5.55 14.87 -13.16
N ASP A 219 6.66 14.36 -13.71
CA ASP A 219 6.73 13.03 -14.28
C ASP A 219 6.83 11.96 -13.18
N ALA A 220 5.88 11.01 -13.19
CA ALA A 220 5.79 9.96 -12.19
C ALA A 220 6.97 8.99 -12.22
N GLU A 221 7.50 8.70 -13.41
CA GLU A 221 8.66 7.83 -13.56
C GLU A 221 9.91 8.53 -13.02
N GLU A 222 10.12 9.81 -13.34
CA GLU A 222 11.24 10.56 -12.81
C GLU A 222 11.21 10.68 -11.28
N GLN A 223 10.04 10.90 -10.67
CA GLN A 223 9.89 10.88 -9.20
C GLN A 223 10.33 9.51 -8.62
N ARG A 224 9.93 8.41 -9.26
CA ARG A 224 10.36 7.05 -8.87
C ARG A 224 11.87 6.88 -9.00
N LEU A 225 12.48 7.39 -10.08
CA LEU A 225 13.94 7.35 -10.27
C LEU A 225 14.66 8.19 -9.21
N LEU A 226 14.12 9.34 -8.80
CA LEU A 226 14.66 10.14 -7.69
C LEU A 226 14.65 9.37 -6.37
N ALA A 227 13.64 8.53 -6.10
CA ALA A 227 13.62 7.70 -4.90
C ALA A 227 14.81 6.73 -4.80
N SER A 228 15.46 6.39 -5.92
CA SER A 228 16.62 5.49 -5.93
C SER A 228 17.84 6.04 -5.20
N VAL A 229 17.97 7.38 -5.07
CA VAL A 229 19.08 8.00 -4.30
C VAL A 229 18.87 7.88 -2.79
N LEU A 230 17.64 7.63 -2.32
CA LEU A 230 17.33 7.44 -0.91
C LEU A 230 17.47 5.96 -0.51
N PRO A 231 18.04 5.63 0.66
CA PRO A 231 18.06 4.26 1.12
C PRO A 231 16.70 3.92 1.74
N THR A 232 16.10 2.79 1.37
CA THR A 232 14.92 2.25 2.08
C THR A 232 15.30 1.53 3.37
N ARG A 233 16.59 1.23 3.56
CA ARG A 233 17.13 0.55 4.73
C ARG A 233 18.52 1.08 5.06
N LEU A 234 18.79 1.27 6.34
CA LEU A 234 20.11 1.62 6.87
C LEU A 234 20.53 0.67 8.00
N PRO A 235 21.85 0.53 8.26
CA PRO A 235 22.34 -0.11 9.48
C PRO A 235 21.74 0.54 10.73
N ALA A 236 21.57 -0.23 11.82
CA ALA A 236 20.92 0.21 13.06
C ALA A 236 21.47 1.55 13.59
N GLN A 237 22.77 1.78 13.49
CA GLN A 237 23.47 2.95 14.04
C GLN A 237 23.45 4.18 13.12
N ARG A 238 22.84 4.09 11.93
CA ARG A 238 22.80 5.18 10.95
C ARG A 238 21.39 5.71 10.78
N THR A 239 21.29 7.00 10.53
CA THR A 239 20.05 7.72 10.20
C THR A 239 20.20 8.40 8.83
N LEU A 240 19.09 8.89 8.28
CA LEU A 240 19.12 9.74 7.10
C LEU A 240 19.73 11.11 7.46
N SER A 241 20.45 11.70 6.50
CA SER A 241 20.87 13.11 6.60
C SER A 241 19.66 14.05 6.45
N ASP A 242 19.81 15.31 6.84
CA ASP A 242 18.74 16.30 6.75
C ASP A 242 18.23 16.49 5.32
N ALA A 243 19.14 16.55 4.35
CA ALA A 243 18.77 16.62 2.94
C ALA A 243 18.01 15.38 2.44
N ALA A 244 18.36 14.20 2.95
CA ALA A 244 17.65 12.96 2.61
C ALA A 244 16.24 12.92 3.23
N TRP A 245 16.07 13.45 4.44
CA TRP A 245 14.76 13.62 5.07
C TRP A 245 13.85 14.56 4.29
N GLN A 246 14.37 15.73 3.91
CA GLN A 246 13.64 16.71 3.09
C GLN A 246 13.22 16.12 1.74
N LEU A 247 14.13 15.40 1.07
CA LEU A 247 13.81 14.74 -0.20
C LEU A 247 12.77 13.62 -0.01
N LEU A 248 12.84 12.83 1.06
CA LEU A 248 11.85 11.79 1.34
C LEU A 248 10.46 12.40 1.57
N GLY A 249 10.37 13.43 2.41
CA GLY A 249 9.12 14.17 2.65
C GLY A 249 8.54 14.73 1.36
N HIS A 250 9.39 15.35 0.53
CA HIS A 250 9.02 15.89 -0.78
C HIS A 250 8.45 14.83 -1.73
N LEU A 251 9.12 13.68 -1.88
CA LEU A 251 8.66 12.63 -2.79
C LEU A 251 7.32 12.04 -2.33
N LEU A 252 7.11 11.85 -1.03
CA LEU A 252 5.83 11.34 -0.50
C LEU A 252 4.71 12.39 -0.63
N ALA A 253 4.99 13.68 -0.42
CA ALA A 253 4.03 14.75 -0.68
C ALA A 253 3.67 14.85 -2.18
N ALA A 254 4.65 14.71 -3.07
CA ALA A 254 4.44 14.70 -4.51
C ALA A 254 3.58 13.50 -5.00
N GLU A 255 3.72 12.32 -4.37
CA GLU A 255 2.83 11.18 -4.62
C GLU A 255 1.36 11.54 -4.31
N ARG A 256 1.11 12.22 -3.18
CA ARG A 256 -0.23 12.64 -2.77
C ARG A 256 -0.81 13.73 -3.67
N LEU A 257 0.01 14.69 -4.10
CA LEU A 257 -0.42 15.74 -5.01
C LEU A 257 -0.87 15.17 -6.36
N ARG A 258 -0.14 14.17 -6.87
CA ARG A 258 -0.44 13.57 -8.17
C ARG A 258 -1.65 12.64 -8.15
N VAL A 259 -1.85 11.92 -7.05
CA VAL A 259 -3.01 11.04 -6.86
C VAL A 259 -3.64 11.36 -5.51
N HIS A 260 -4.62 12.27 -5.51
CA HIS A 260 -5.29 12.73 -4.30
C HIS A 260 -5.89 11.57 -3.49
N GLY A 261 -5.80 11.66 -2.16
CA GLY A 261 -6.35 10.66 -1.22
C GLY A 261 -5.66 9.30 -1.25
N THR A 262 -4.54 9.15 -1.97
CA THR A 262 -3.84 7.86 -2.11
C THR A 262 -2.99 7.53 -0.88
N ALA A 263 -2.82 6.23 -0.63
CA ALA A 263 -1.77 5.74 0.27
C ALA A 263 -0.40 6.04 -0.36
N THR A 264 0.56 6.44 0.46
CA THR A 264 1.94 6.73 0.01
C THR A 264 2.87 5.52 0.10
N SER A 265 4.03 5.61 -0.53
CA SER A 265 5.09 4.58 -0.48
C SER A 265 5.84 4.50 0.86
N MET A 266 5.40 5.22 1.90
CA MET A 266 6.03 5.30 3.22
C MET A 266 6.48 3.94 3.77
N MET A 267 5.64 2.90 3.68
CA MET A 267 5.93 1.57 4.25
C MET A 267 7.19 0.92 3.65
N ALA A 268 7.56 1.27 2.41
CA ALA A 268 8.78 0.77 1.79
C ALA A 268 10.05 1.31 2.46
N PHE A 269 9.93 2.39 3.25
CA PHE A 269 11.02 3.02 4.00
C PHE A 269 11.06 2.58 5.47
N SER A 270 10.33 1.52 5.87
CA SER A 270 10.36 1.04 7.27
C SER A 270 11.76 0.66 7.76
N GLY A 271 12.72 0.37 6.87
CA GLY A 271 14.11 0.10 7.21
C GLY A 271 14.92 1.33 7.62
N VAL A 272 14.35 2.53 7.47
CA VAL A 272 14.89 3.81 7.97
C VAL A 272 13.93 4.55 8.91
N LEU A 273 12.65 4.19 8.92
CA LEU A 273 11.62 4.71 9.83
C LEU A 273 11.46 3.76 11.03
N ARG A 274 12.43 3.74 11.95
CA ARG A 274 12.54 2.71 12.99
C ARG A 274 12.19 3.21 14.38
N SER A 275 11.97 4.50 14.56
CA SER A 275 11.60 5.09 15.87
C SER A 275 10.43 6.05 15.76
N ARG A 276 9.78 6.33 16.89
CA ARG A 276 8.72 7.34 17.00
C ARG A 276 9.24 8.72 16.55
N ASP A 277 10.48 9.06 16.90
CA ASP A 277 11.15 10.30 16.49
C ASP A 277 11.37 10.39 14.98
N GLU A 278 11.82 9.30 14.34
CA GLU A 278 12.01 9.24 12.87
C GLU A 278 10.66 9.36 12.14
N LEU A 279 9.59 8.77 12.67
CA LEU A 279 8.23 8.91 12.13
C LEU A 279 7.67 10.32 12.28
N GLY A 280 7.82 10.92 13.47
CA GLY A 280 7.43 12.31 13.70
C GLY A 280 8.26 13.29 12.85
N ARG A 281 9.52 12.97 12.58
CA ARG A 281 10.35 13.72 11.63
C ARG A 281 9.82 13.61 10.21
N LEU A 282 9.48 12.40 9.75
CA LEU A 282 8.88 12.21 8.43
C LEU A 282 7.62 13.06 8.25
N GLU A 283 6.72 13.02 9.22
CA GLU A 283 5.47 13.79 9.19
C GLU A 283 5.73 15.29 8.97
N ARG A 284 6.68 15.87 9.73
CA ARG A 284 7.06 17.28 9.57
C ARG A 284 7.60 17.60 8.18
N GLU A 285 8.45 16.74 7.62
CA GLU A 285 9.02 16.97 6.29
C GLU A 285 7.98 16.82 5.18
N VAL A 286 7.05 15.86 5.31
CA VAL A 286 5.92 15.71 4.39
C VAL A 286 5.03 16.95 4.44
N ASN A 287 4.66 17.41 5.64
CA ASN A 287 3.78 18.57 5.78
C ASN A 287 4.43 19.87 5.30
N ARG A 288 5.73 20.04 5.56
CA ARG A 288 6.51 21.14 4.98
C ARG A 288 6.48 21.12 3.46
N ALA A 289 6.70 19.95 2.85
CA ALA A 289 6.64 19.80 1.41
C ALA A 289 5.22 20.03 0.87
N SER A 290 4.19 19.51 1.54
CA SER A 290 2.79 19.78 1.18
C SER A 290 2.48 21.27 1.15
N GLU A 291 2.93 22.05 2.13
CA GLU A 291 2.77 23.51 2.13
C GLU A 291 3.38 24.17 0.89
N ILE A 292 4.60 23.77 0.52
CA ILE A 292 5.29 24.29 -0.67
C ILE A 292 4.55 23.90 -1.96
N LEU A 293 4.01 22.68 -1.99
CA LEU A 293 3.36 22.09 -3.15
C LEU A 293 1.87 22.42 -3.27
N GLY A 294 1.28 23.10 -2.27
CA GLY A 294 -0.15 23.39 -2.21
C GLY A 294 -1.03 22.17 -1.91
N GLY A 295 -0.52 21.19 -1.17
CA GLY A 295 -1.23 19.99 -0.72
C GLY A 295 -1.82 20.11 0.68
N GLU A 296 -2.62 19.13 1.08
CA GLU A 296 -3.21 19.02 2.42
C GLU A 296 -2.19 18.57 3.48
N GLN A 297 -2.41 18.99 4.72
CA GLN A 297 -1.68 18.45 5.87
C GLN A 297 -2.03 16.97 6.09
N SER A 298 -1.01 16.20 6.41
CA SER A 298 -1.08 14.77 6.60
C SER A 298 -0.56 14.36 7.98
N VAL A 299 -1.07 13.24 8.47
CA VAL A 299 -0.63 12.57 9.69
C VAL A 299 -0.14 11.17 9.38
N VAL A 300 0.91 10.75 10.06
CA VAL A 300 1.46 9.40 9.96
C VAL A 300 0.59 8.45 10.78
N THR A 301 0.05 7.43 10.10
CA THR A 301 -0.81 6.39 10.70
C THR A 301 -0.24 5.00 10.39
N ARG A 302 -0.76 3.96 11.04
CA ARG A 302 -0.45 2.56 10.70
C ARG A 302 -0.75 2.19 9.24
N HIS A 303 -1.61 2.96 8.56
CA HIS A 303 -1.98 2.79 7.16
C HIS A 303 -1.15 3.64 6.18
N GLY A 304 -0.18 4.41 6.67
CA GLY A 304 0.57 5.38 5.89
C GLY A 304 0.22 6.83 6.24
N LEU A 305 0.56 7.75 5.34
CA LEU A 305 0.19 9.17 5.46
C LEU A 305 -1.28 9.35 5.07
N ARG A 306 -2.09 9.95 5.96
CA ARG A 306 -3.51 10.24 5.77
C ARG A 306 -3.80 11.72 5.94
N ASP A 307 -4.87 12.21 5.32
CA ASP A 307 -5.27 13.62 5.47
C ASP A 307 -5.72 13.87 6.90
N LEU A 308 -5.23 14.96 7.49
CA LEU A 308 -5.61 15.32 8.85
C LEU A 308 -7.10 15.71 8.93
N GLY A 309 -7.81 15.07 9.85
CA GLY A 309 -9.19 15.41 10.21
C GLY A 309 -10.25 15.00 9.20
N LEU A 310 -10.03 13.98 8.35
CA LEU A 310 -10.98 13.56 7.33
C LEU A 310 -12.40 13.34 7.90
N LEU A 311 -12.52 12.52 8.95
CA LEU A 311 -13.82 12.24 9.57
C LEU A 311 -14.41 13.47 10.24
N ARG A 312 -13.59 14.30 10.89
CA ARG A 312 -14.04 15.55 11.53
C ARG A 312 -14.61 16.54 10.51
N LYS A 313 -13.93 16.72 9.38
CA LYS A 313 -14.35 17.59 8.25
C LYS A 313 -15.70 17.14 7.66
N ARG A 314 -15.98 15.84 7.67
CA ARG A 314 -17.21 15.23 7.10
C ARG A 314 -18.11 14.58 8.17
N SER A 315 -18.04 15.06 9.40
CA SER A 315 -18.64 14.40 10.56
C SER A 315 -20.13 14.11 10.40
N LYS A 316 -20.90 15.06 9.83
CA LYS A 316 -22.32 14.88 9.56
C LYS A 316 -22.60 13.71 8.62
N GLU A 317 -21.81 13.55 7.56
CA GLU A 317 -21.98 12.48 6.58
C GLU A 317 -21.65 11.12 7.18
N TYR A 318 -20.55 11.02 7.94
CA TYR A 318 -20.17 9.78 8.62
C TYR A 318 -21.15 9.38 9.72
N VAL A 319 -21.64 10.33 10.52
CA VAL A 319 -22.68 10.05 11.53
C VAL A 319 -23.97 9.58 10.86
N THR A 320 -24.35 10.18 9.72
CA THR A 320 -25.51 9.72 8.94
C THR A 320 -25.31 8.29 8.44
N ALA A 321 -24.12 7.97 7.90
CA ALA A 321 -23.80 6.62 7.44
C ALA A 321 -23.83 5.60 8.59
N ILE A 322 -23.28 5.95 9.77
CA ILE A 322 -23.33 5.11 10.99
C ILE A 322 -24.77 4.77 11.36
N VAL A 323 -25.64 5.79 11.48
CA VAL A 323 -27.04 5.57 11.87
C VAL A 323 -27.74 4.66 10.87
N ARG A 324 -27.59 4.91 9.57
CA ARG A 324 -28.19 4.09 8.52
C ARG A 324 -27.66 2.65 8.52
N ALA A 325 -26.37 2.45 8.77
CA ALA A 325 -25.78 1.12 8.88
C ALA A 325 -26.31 0.39 10.12
N THR A 326 -26.42 1.07 11.26
CA THR A 326 -27.05 0.52 12.47
C THR A 326 -28.50 0.13 12.21
N GLU A 327 -29.30 0.99 11.57
CA GLU A 327 -30.70 0.70 11.23
C GLU A 327 -30.83 -0.49 10.27
N MET A 328 -29.99 -0.53 9.23
CA MET A 328 -29.96 -1.63 8.26
C MET A 328 -29.61 -2.96 8.94
N LEU A 329 -28.54 -2.99 9.74
CA LEU A 329 -28.11 -4.18 10.47
C LEU A 329 -29.17 -4.61 11.50
N SER A 330 -29.77 -3.66 12.21
CA SER A 330 -30.87 -3.92 13.15
C SER A 330 -32.10 -4.53 12.46
N GLY A 331 -32.47 -4.04 11.28
CA GLY A 331 -33.52 -4.63 10.43
C GLY A 331 -33.20 -6.06 9.98
N LEU A 332 -31.92 -6.44 9.95
CA LEU A 332 -31.46 -7.80 9.70
C LEU A 332 -31.29 -8.63 10.99
N GLY A 333 -31.73 -8.11 12.14
CA GLY A 333 -31.64 -8.78 13.44
C GLY A 333 -30.24 -8.73 14.05
N GLN A 334 -29.41 -7.76 13.67
CA GLN A 334 -28.07 -7.57 14.20
C GLN A 334 -28.04 -6.32 15.10
N ASP A 335 -27.67 -6.47 16.36
CA ASP A 335 -27.48 -5.34 17.28
C ASP A 335 -26.09 -4.73 17.08
N ALA A 336 -25.90 -3.98 15.98
CA ALA A 336 -24.61 -3.42 15.62
C ALA A 336 -24.24 -2.17 16.43
N MET A 337 -22.95 -2.00 16.74
CA MET A 337 -22.44 -0.94 17.62
C MET A 337 -21.08 -0.41 17.17
N LEU A 338 -20.71 0.80 17.60
CA LEU A 338 -19.41 1.38 17.32
C LEU A 338 -18.28 0.60 18.00
N ALA A 339 -17.11 0.61 17.38
CA ALA A 339 -15.95 -0.11 17.89
C ALA A 339 -14.63 0.62 17.63
N TYR A 340 -13.55 0.08 18.20
CA TYR A 340 -12.16 0.44 17.93
C TYR A 340 -11.89 1.95 17.87
N GLY A 341 -11.28 2.47 16.79
CA GLY A 341 -10.87 3.88 16.69
C GLY A 341 -12.06 4.83 16.78
N THR A 342 -13.18 4.44 16.17
CA THR A 342 -14.44 5.20 16.23
C THR A 342 -14.97 5.29 17.65
N LEU A 343 -15.09 4.17 18.36
CA LEU A 343 -15.53 4.17 19.76
C LEU A 343 -14.55 4.91 20.67
N LEU A 344 -13.24 4.72 20.45
CA LEU A 344 -12.19 5.38 21.21
C LEU A 344 -12.31 6.91 21.09
N GLY A 345 -12.54 7.43 19.88
CA GLY A 345 -12.82 8.84 19.67
C GLY A 345 -14.06 9.32 20.44
N VAL A 346 -15.18 8.61 20.29
CA VAL A 346 -16.45 8.95 20.96
C VAL A 346 -16.27 9.00 22.48
N VAL A 347 -15.63 8.01 23.09
CA VAL A 347 -15.49 7.89 24.55
C VAL A 347 -14.38 8.80 25.10
N ARG A 348 -13.22 8.89 24.43
CA ARG A 348 -12.06 9.64 24.95
C ARG A 348 -12.10 11.12 24.60
N GLU A 349 -12.50 11.46 23.38
CA GLU A 349 -12.39 12.81 22.82
C GLU A 349 -13.75 13.50 22.61
N GLY A 350 -14.86 12.74 22.69
CA GLY A 350 -16.20 13.26 22.36
C GLY A 350 -16.34 13.62 20.88
N ASP A 351 -15.40 13.17 20.04
CA ASP A 351 -15.31 13.44 18.60
C ASP A 351 -14.64 12.25 17.90
N PHE A 352 -14.69 12.17 16.57
CA PHE A 352 -13.82 11.26 15.83
C PHE A 352 -12.36 11.55 16.15
N LEU A 353 -11.49 10.54 16.12
CA LEU A 353 -10.05 10.78 16.25
C LEU A 353 -9.56 11.67 15.10
N ALA A 354 -8.67 12.62 15.40
CA ALA A 354 -8.20 13.59 14.41
C ALA A 354 -7.49 12.94 13.21
N HIS A 355 -6.94 11.75 13.42
CA HIS A 355 -6.12 11.02 12.45
C HIS A 355 -6.80 9.78 11.88
N ASP A 356 -8.02 9.46 12.33
CA ASP A 356 -8.79 8.34 11.75
C ASP A 356 -9.28 8.71 10.35
N ASP A 357 -9.36 7.71 9.50
CA ASP A 357 -9.88 7.81 8.13
C ASP A 357 -11.01 6.82 7.81
N ASP A 358 -11.37 5.95 8.76
CA ASP A 358 -12.40 4.92 8.66
C ASP A 358 -13.37 4.91 9.86
N VAL A 359 -14.51 4.25 9.68
CA VAL A 359 -15.50 4.04 10.73
C VAL A 359 -15.60 2.55 11.01
N ASP A 360 -15.44 2.19 12.27
CA ASP A 360 -15.45 0.80 12.75
C ASP A 360 -16.74 0.48 13.50
N MET A 361 -17.39 -0.63 13.13
CA MET A 361 -18.56 -1.18 13.81
C MET A 361 -18.41 -2.67 14.10
N LEU A 362 -18.98 -3.14 15.21
CA LEU A 362 -19.17 -4.55 15.52
C LEU A 362 -20.58 -5.01 15.15
N THR A 363 -20.71 -6.26 14.71
CA THR A 363 -22.01 -6.92 14.49
C THR A 363 -22.06 -8.31 15.15
N PRO A 364 -23.05 -8.60 16.01
CA PRO A 364 -23.14 -9.88 16.72
C PRO A 364 -23.64 -11.02 15.83
N ILE A 365 -22.83 -12.07 15.68
CA ILE A 365 -23.23 -13.33 15.07
C ILE A 365 -23.39 -14.36 16.18
N HIS A 366 -24.63 -14.72 16.50
CA HIS A 366 -24.94 -15.74 17.50
C HIS A 366 -24.66 -17.13 16.92
N ALA A 367 -23.55 -17.73 17.34
CA ALA A 367 -23.14 -19.08 16.95
C ALA A 367 -22.30 -19.70 18.07
N PRO A 368 -22.39 -21.02 18.28
CA PRO A 368 -21.65 -21.69 19.35
C PRO A 368 -20.14 -21.78 19.07
N SER A 369 -19.70 -21.55 17.83
CA SER A 369 -18.30 -21.65 17.42
C SER A 369 -17.92 -20.62 16.34
N LEU A 370 -16.62 -20.32 16.26
CA LEU A 370 -16.05 -19.43 15.24
C LEU A 370 -16.27 -19.98 13.81
N GLU A 371 -16.24 -21.30 13.64
CA GLU A 371 -16.45 -21.96 12.36
C GLU A 371 -17.88 -21.75 11.85
N GLU A 372 -18.87 -22.03 12.70
CA GLU A 372 -20.29 -21.83 12.38
C GLU A 372 -20.59 -20.34 12.15
N GLY A 373 -20.06 -19.47 13.00
CA GLY A 373 -20.21 -18.02 12.83
C GLY A 373 -19.66 -17.52 11.49
N ARG A 374 -18.52 -18.07 11.03
CA ARG A 374 -17.96 -17.74 9.70
C ARG A 374 -18.85 -18.21 8.56
N ALA A 375 -19.46 -19.40 8.68
CA ALA A 375 -20.37 -19.93 7.67
C ALA A 375 -21.61 -19.02 7.49
N MET A 376 -22.09 -18.43 8.59
CA MET A 376 -23.25 -17.51 8.57
C MET A 376 -22.98 -16.15 7.91
N LEU A 377 -21.71 -15.76 7.72
CA LEU A 377 -21.39 -14.46 7.13
C LEU A 377 -21.84 -14.36 5.67
N GLY A 378 -21.84 -15.48 4.92
CA GLY A 378 -22.30 -15.51 3.53
C GLY A 378 -23.72 -14.98 3.40
N ASP A 379 -24.65 -15.59 4.13
CA ASP A 379 -26.07 -15.22 4.17
C ASP A 379 -26.27 -13.77 4.64
N LEU A 380 -25.49 -13.31 5.62
CA LEU A 380 -25.56 -11.91 6.06
C LEU A 380 -25.17 -10.96 4.93
N HIS A 381 -24.09 -11.24 4.18
CA HIS A 381 -23.68 -10.38 3.06
C HIS A 381 -24.74 -10.32 1.96
N GLU A 382 -25.37 -11.44 1.62
CA GLU A 382 -26.47 -11.47 0.64
C GLU A 382 -27.65 -10.63 1.11
N ARG A 383 -28.01 -10.72 2.39
CA ARG A 383 -29.09 -9.94 2.98
C ARG A 383 -28.79 -8.45 3.03
N ILE A 384 -27.55 -8.06 3.34
CA ILE A 384 -27.09 -6.65 3.26
C ILE A 384 -27.18 -6.15 1.82
N THR A 385 -26.75 -6.97 0.85
CA THR A 385 -26.80 -6.61 -0.58
C THR A 385 -28.24 -6.46 -1.07
N ALA A 386 -29.16 -7.30 -0.58
CA ALA A 386 -30.59 -7.19 -0.87
C ALA A 386 -31.23 -5.89 -0.34
N GLN A 387 -30.62 -5.23 0.66
CA GLN A 387 -31.00 -3.89 1.11
C GLN A 387 -30.39 -2.76 0.26
N GLY A 388 -29.69 -3.08 -0.83
CA GLY A 388 -29.07 -2.11 -1.75
C GLY A 388 -27.68 -1.62 -1.34
N TRP A 389 -27.12 -2.13 -0.23
CA TRP A 389 -25.76 -1.82 0.20
C TRP A 389 -24.75 -2.66 -0.59
N SER A 390 -23.56 -2.11 -0.87
CA SER A 390 -22.48 -2.93 -1.43
C SER A 390 -21.65 -3.55 -0.31
N VAL A 391 -21.27 -4.82 -0.45
CA VAL A 391 -20.38 -5.52 0.49
C VAL A 391 -19.06 -5.85 -0.18
N HIS A 392 -17.94 -5.50 0.46
CA HIS A 392 -16.60 -5.82 -0.01
C HIS A 392 -15.80 -6.50 1.10
N ARG A 393 -15.19 -7.66 0.81
CA ARG A 393 -14.40 -8.42 1.79
C ARG A 393 -12.89 -8.23 1.55
N PRO A 394 -12.18 -7.44 2.37
CA PRO A 394 -10.73 -7.35 2.25
C PRO A 394 -10.06 -8.67 2.69
N GLY A 395 -9.26 -9.28 1.82
CA GLY A 395 -8.30 -10.32 2.19
C GLY A 395 -8.87 -11.64 2.75
N GLY A 396 -10.17 -11.92 2.57
CA GLY A 396 -10.80 -13.17 3.01
C GLY A 396 -11.01 -13.30 4.54
N GLY A 397 -10.83 -12.21 5.31
CA GLY A 397 -11.10 -12.16 6.75
C GLY A 397 -12.58 -12.27 7.12
N MET A 398 -12.89 -12.19 8.42
CA MET A 398 -14.29 -12.06 8.88
C MET A 398 -14.82 -10.64 8.67
N ASN A 399 -13.95 -9.63 8.82
CA ASN A 399 -14.33 -8.25 8.59
C ASN A 399 -14.70 -8.01 7.13
N PHE A 400 -15.64 -7.11 6.91
CA PHE A 400 -16.12 -6.70 5.60
C PHE A 400 -16.48 -5.22 5.63
N HIS A 401 -16.42 -4.57 4.48
CA HIS A 401 -16.80 -3.17 4.34
C HIS A 401 -18.19 -3.11 3.73
N VAL A 402 -19.04 -2.27 4.29
CA VAL A 402 -20.33 -1.92 3.68
C VAL A 402 -20.25 -0.52 3.10
N ARG A 403 -20.81 -0.33 1.90
CA ARG A 403 -20.94 0.99 1.27
C ARG A 403 -22.38 1.45 1.32
N ASP A 404 -22.60 2.61 1.95
CA ASP A 404 -23.91 3.24 2.01
C ASP A 404 -24.33 3.68 0.60
N PRO A 405 -25.48 3.22 0.08
CA PRO A 405 -25.95 3.60 -1.25
C PRO A 405 -26.26 5.10 -1.37
N GLU A 406 -26.52 5.80 -0.26
CA GLU A 406 -26.89 7.23 -0.30
C GLU A 406 -25.68 8.15 -0.19
N THR A 407 -24.83 7.96 0.83
CA THR A 407 -23.64 8.80 1.02
C THR A 407 -22.43 8.33 0.20
N GLY A 408 -22.44 7.07 -0.27
CA GLY A 408 -21.31 6.44 -0.93
C GLY A 408 -20.11 6.17 -0.02
N LEU A 409 -20.24 6.43 1.29
CA LEU A 409 -19.22 6.21 2.31
C LEU A 409 -19.10 4.74 2.69
N HIS A 410 -17.91 4.34 3.14
CA HIS A 410 -17.63 3.00 3.63
C HIS A 410 -17.63 2.96 5.16
N ILE A 411 -18.08 1.84 5.69
CA ILE A 411 -18.00 1.48 7.11
C ILE A 411 -17.39 0.08 7.20
N ASP A 412 -16.40 -0.08 8.06
CA ASP A 412 -15.75 -1.35 8.33
C ASP A 412 -16.55 -2.07 9.42
N VAL A 413 -17.08 -3.24 9.06
CA VAL A 413 -17.92 -4.06 9.93
C VAL A 413 -17.15 -5.31 10.34
N PHE A 414 -17.05 -5.49 11.64
CA PHE A 414 -16.33 -6.59 12.29
C PHE A 414 -17.34 -7.53 12.96
N PRO A 415 -17.49 -8.76 12.46
CA PRO A 415 -18.28 -9.77 13.14
C PRO A 415 -17.68 -10.14 14.50
N MET A 416 -18.54 -10.24 15.50
CA MET A 416 -18.21 -10.83 16.79
C MET A 416 -19.05 -12.10 17.00
N ILE A 417 -18.39 -13.23 17.23
CA ILE A 417 -19.07 -14.52 17.37
C ILE A 417 -19.45 -14.72 18.84
N VAL A 418 -20.75 -14.68 19.11
CA VAL A 418 -21.34 -14.72 20.45
C VAL A 418 -21.66 -16.16 20.82
N GLY A 419 -20.78 -16.78 21.62
CA GLY A 419 -20.88 -18.18 22.05
C GLY A 419 -21.42 -18.37 23.47
N GLY A 420 -22.07 -17.36 24.06
CA GLY A 420 -22.52 -17.36 25.46
C GLY A 420 -21.77 -16.31 26.28
N GLU A 421 -21.14 -16.73 27.39
CA GLU A 421 -20.38 -15.84 28.30
C GLU A 421 -19.14 -15.21 27.66
N LYS A 422 -18.63 -15.82 26.58
CA LYS A 422 -17.49 -15.30 25.83
C LYS A 422 -17.87 -15.00 24.39
N THR A 423 -17.32 -13.90 23.88
CA THR A 423 -17.51 -13.44 22.51
C THR A 423 -16.16 -13.35 21.82
N SER A 424 -16.00 -14.01 20.66
CA SER A 424 -14.77 -14.00 19.89
C SER A 424 -14.81 -12.97 18.78
N LEU A 425 -13.86 -12.05 18.76
CA LEU A 425 -13.79 -10.94 17.81
C LEU A 425 -12.34 -10.58 17.50
N HIS A 426 -12.13 -9.78 16.44
CA HIS A 426 -10.82 -9.22 16.13
C HIS A 426 -10.38 -8.24 17.24
N MET A 427 -9.17 -8.42 17.74
CA MET A 427 -8.57 -7.57 18.76
C MET A 427 -7.24 -7.01 18.24
N GLU A 428 -6.19 -7.04 19.06
CA GLU A 428 -4.85 -6.54 18.72
C GLU A 428 -4.30 -7.31 17.51
N GLN A 429 -3.66 -6.60 16.58
CA GLN A 429 -3.02 -7.20 15.40
C GLN A 429 -3.94 -8.11 14.55
N MET A 430 -5.25 -7.83 14.54
CA MET A 430 -6.28 -8.65 13.88
C MET A 430 -6.38 -10.09 14.42
N VAL A 431 -5.81 -10.39 15.58
CA VAL A 431 -5.96 -11.70 16.24
C VAL A 431 -7.39 -11.83 16.73
N ILE A 432 -8.04 -12.96 16.42
CA ILE A 432 -9.35 -13.27 16.96
C ILE A 432 -9.17 -13.98 18.29
N ARG A 433 -9.70 -13.40 19.37
CA ARG A 433 -9.66 -13.99 20.71
C ARG A 433 -10.97 -13.74 21.45
N PRO A 434 -11.35 -14.61 22.39
CA PRO A 434 -12.53 -14.40 23.21
C PRO A 434 -12.31 -13.29 24.24
N ILE A 435 -13.32 -12.47 24.46
CA ILE A 435 -13.43 -11.56 25.62
C ILE A 435 -14.75 -11.82 26.35
N ASP A 436 -14.93 -11.19 27.52
CA ASP A 436 -16.19 -11.28 28.24
C ASP A 436 -17.34 -10.64 27.47
N THR A 437 -18.41 -11.40 27.23
CA THR A 437 -19.58 -10.91 26.50
C THR A 437 -20.24 -9.71 27.19
N THR A 438 -20.11 -9.61 28.52
CA THR A 438 -20.71 -8.50 29.29
C THR A 438 -20.07 -7.15 29.00
N LEU A 439 -18.87 -7.10 28.40
CA LEU A 439 -18.26 -5.87 27.92
C LEU A 439 -18.96 -5.32 26.66
N LEU A 440 -19.60 -6.21 25.90
CA LEU A 440 -20.14 -5.92 24.57
C LEU A 440 -21.66 -5.83 24.56
N LEU A 441 -22.34 -6.79 25.18
CA LEU A 441 -23.78 -6.99 25.04
C LEU A 441 -24.55 -6.94 26.38
N PRO A 442 -25.81 -6.46 26.37
CA PRO A 442 -26.48 -5.81 25.25
C PRO A 442 -25.86 -4.44 24.95
N SER A 443 -25.83 -4.01 23.68
CA SER A 443 -25.33 -2.68 23.38
C SER A 443 -26.20 -1.60 24.05
N VAL A 444 -25.66 -0.40 24.23
CA VAL A 444 -26.35 0.74 24.86
C VAL A 444 -26.38 1.95 23.93
N GLY A 445 -27.33 2.85 24.16
CA GLY A 445 -27.45 4.09 23.39
C GLY A 445 -26.49 5.15 23.89
N GLN A 446 -25.90 5.92 22.98
CA GLN A 446 -25.08 7.08 23.30
C GLN A 446 -25.37 8.21 22.30
N THR A 447 -25.50 9.43 22.79
CA THR A 447 -25.60 10.60 21.92
C THR A 447 -24.22 10.97 21.39
N PHE A 448 -24.05 11.01 20.08
CA PHE A 448 -22.82 11.44 19.41
C PHE A 448 -23.13 12.41 18.27
N LYS A 449 -22.53 13.61 18.31
CA LYS A 449 -22.74 14.67 17.30
C LYS A 449 -24.23 14.97 17.02
N GLY A 450 -25.10 14.80 18.02
CA GLY A 450 -26.55 15.06 17.92
C GLY A 450 -27.39 13.90 17.37
N ALA A 451 -26.79 12.74 17.10
CA ALA A 451 -27.49 11.51 16.73
C ALA A 451 -27.37 10.46 17.85
N GLU A 452 -28.35 9.56 17.93
CA GLU A 452 -28.26 8.37 18.78
C GLU A 452 -27.49 7.28 18.06
N VAL A 453 -26.40 6.82 18.67
CA VAL A 453 -25.57 5.71 18.19
C VAL A 453 -25.56 4.58 19.21
N ARG A 454 -25.14 3.38 18.79
CA ARG A 454 -25.01 2.20 19.66
C ARG A 454 -23.55 1.98 20.01
N VAL A 455 -23.26 1.69 21.27
CA VAL A 455 -21.92 1.37 21.77
C VAL A 455 -21.95 0.09 22.63
N PRO A 456 -20.81 -0.56 22.88
CA PRO A 456 -20.72 -1.71 23.76
C PRO A 456 -21.35 -1.46 25.15
N ALA A 457 -21.79 -2.53 25.81
CA ALA A 457 -22.38 -2.48 27.15
C ALA A 457 -21.49 -1.76 28.19
N ASP A 458 -20.19 -2.00 28.14
CA ASP A 458 -19.15 -1.29 28.89
C ASP A 458 -18.09 -0.74 27.93
N PRO A 459 -18.29 0.49 27.40
CA PRO A 459 -17.37 1.07 26.43
C PRO A 459 -15.94 1.23 26.97
N GLU A 460 -15.79 1.60 28.24
CA GLU A 460 -14.48 1.82 28.85
C GLU A 460 -13.76 0.50 29.09
N GLY A 461 -14.48 -0.51 29.61
CA GLY A 461 -13.94 -1.85 29.81
C GLY A 461 -13.54 -2.51 28.49
N PHE A 462 -14.32 -2.34 27.41
CA PHE A 462 -13.95 -2.83 26.09
C PHE A 462 -12.71 -2.11 25.52
N LEU A 463 -12.61 -0.79 25.69
CA LEU A 463 -11.43 -0.03 25.26
C LEU A 463 -10.18 -0.41 26.05
N GLU A 464 -10.30 -0.65 27.36
CA GLU A 464 -9.20 -1.16 28.19
C GLU A 464 -8.78 -2.57 27.76
N GLU A 465 -9.73 -3.46 27.48
CA GLU A 465 -9.48 -4.81 26.99
C GLU A 465 -8.78 -4.81 25.62
N ARG A 466 -9.05 -3.81 24.76
CA ARG A 466 -8.48 -3.67 23.40
C ARG A 466 -7.15 -2.92 23.32
N TYR A 467 -7.00 -1.86 24.11
CA TYR A 467 -5.88 -0.92 24.01
C TYR A 467 -4.96 -0.96 25.23
N GLY A 468 -5.33 -1.71 26.27
CA GLY A 468 -4.62 -1.79 27.54
C GLY A 468 -5.00 -0.66 28.50
N THR A 469 -4.47 -0.73 29.72
CA THR A 469 -4.77 0.19 30.83
C THR A 469 -4.42 1.65 30.57
N THR A 470 -3.58 1.93 29.56
CA THR A 470 -3.15 3.28 29.18
C THR A 470 -3.97 3.88 28.04
N TRP A 471 -5.09 3.28 27.62
CA TRP A 471 -5.90 3.70 26.46
C TRP A 471 -6.36 5.17 26.48
N ARG A 472 -6.51 5.74 27.68
CA ARG A 472 -6.85 7.15 27.90
C ARG A 472 -5.74 8.11 27.46
N THR A 473 -4.50 7.64 27.38
CA THR A 473 -3.36 8.39 26.84
C THR A 473 -3.19 8.05 25.36
N PRO A 474 -3.25 9.04 24.45
CA PRO A 474 -3.06 8.78 23.02
C PRO A 474 -1.69 8.13 22.73
N ASP A 475 -1.72 6.97 22.08
CA ASP A 475 -0.54 6.35 21.46
C ASP A 475 -0.76 6.24 19.94
N PRO A 476 -0.22 7.18 19.13
CA PRO A 476 -0.33 7.14 17.67
C PRO A 476 0.30 5.90 17.01
N PHE A 477 1.13 5.16 17.76
CA PHE A 477 1.87 4.00 17.28
C PHE A 477 1.34 2.68 17.84
N HIS A 478 0.14 2.68 18.42
CA HIS A 478 -0.54 1.44 18.80
C HIS A 478 -0.74 0.54 17.55
N ASP A 479 -0.43 -0.75 17.67
CA ASP A 479 -0.47 -1.73 16.57
C ASP A 479 0.34 -1.30 15.32
N TRP A 480 1.49 -0.66 15.51
CA TRP A 480 2.35 -0.25 14.40
C TRP A 480 2.80 -1.45 13.53
N PRO A 481 2.77 -1.34 12.19
CA PRO A 481 3.01 -2.47 11.27
C PRO A 481 4.45 -3.04 11.26
N TRP A 482 5.38 -2.43 11.99
CA TRP A 482 6.72 -2.97 12.21
C TRP A 482 7.25 -2.59 13.60
N THR A 483 8.27 -3.29 14.06
CA THR A 483 8.89 -3.01 15.36
C THR A 483 9.60 -1.66 15.33
N LEU A 484 9.26 -0.78 16.28
CA LEU A 484 10.01 0.43 16.58
C LEU A 484 11.10 0.14 17.61
N THR A 485 12.18 0.92 17.60
CA THR A 485 13.35 0.73 18.47
C THR A 485 13.20 1.36 19.84
N ASP A 486 12.20 2.21 20.03
CA ASP A 486 11.94 3.04 21.21
C ASP A 486 10.57 2.78 21.87
#